data_AF-A0A2N9VW17-F1
#
_entry.id   AF-A0A2N9VW17-F1
#
_cell.length_a   1.000
_cell.length_b   1.000
_cell.length_c   1.000
_cell.angle_alpha   90.00
_cell.angle_beta   90.00
_cell.angle_gamma   90.00
#
_symmetry.space_group_name_H-M   'P 1'
#
loop_
_entity.id
_entity.type
_entity.pdbx_description
1 polymer ?
#
loop_
_entity_poly.entity_id
_entity_poly.type
_entity_poly.pdbx_seq_one_letter_code
_entity_poly.pdbx_strand_id
1 'polypeptide(L)'
;MGMSDASHILHRQAEAAKRLLAGLKESGDADDQEIVESAIEGETSLLEAIDEALAQIDECEVLVTGLKAKEEAFADRRKVIEQRAERLRASIEQALIITEQEKVTLPTATIYLAKRKANIVIDNEADIPATFWTIPKVEPKLDKKALKEALEAQEEVPGAHLDNGSISINIRRK
;
A
#
# COMPACT_ATOMS: atom_id res chain seq x y z
N MET A 1 -49.25 -16.20 -12.94
CA MET A 1 -48.28 -15.10 -12.78
C MET A 1 -46.89 -15.55 -12.27
N GLY A 2 -46.71 -16.76 -11.70
CA GLY A 2 -45.45 -17.12 -11.00
C GLY A 2 -44.30 -17.73 -11.83
N MET A 3 -44.48 -18.03 -13.12
CA MET A 3 -43.42 -18.69 -13.93
C MET A 3 -42.50 -17.71 -14.69
N SER A 4 -42.95 -16.48 -14.96
CA SER A 4 -42.11 -15.46 -15.61
C SER A 4 -41.02 -14.93 -14.66
N ASP A 5 -41.37 -14.70 -13.40
CA ASP A 5 -40.45 -14.07 -12.43
C ASP A 5 -39.29 -15.02 -12.05
N ALA A 6 -39.56 -16.31 -11.88
CA ALA A 6 -38.52 -17.30 -11.59
C ALA A 6 -37.52 -17.45 -12.75
N SER A 7 -38.01 -17.45 -13.99
CA SER A 7 -37.14 -17.48 -15.18
C SER A 7 -36.28 -16.21 -15.30
N HIS A 8 -36.85 -15.03 -15.01
CA HIS A 8 -36.10 -13.78 -15.00
C HIS A 8 -35.02 -13.72 -13.91
N ILE A 9 -35.29 -14.27 -12.71
CA ILE A 9 -34.31 -14.35 -11.62
C ILE A 9 -33.16 -15.28 -12.00
N LEU A 10 -33.48 -16.48 -12.50
CA LEU A 10 -32.47 -17.46 -12.90
C LEU A 10 -31.56 -16.92 -14.02
N HIS A 11 -32.15 -16.25 -15.02
CA HIS A 11 -31.38 -15.62 -16.09
C HIS A 11 -30.41 -14.54 -15.56
N ARG A 12 -30.86 -13.71 -14.62
CA ARG A 12 -29.98 -12.69 -13.98
C ARG A 12 -28.88 -13.31 -13.14
N GLN A 13 -29.15 -14.41 -12.43
CA GLN A 13 -28.14 -15.12 -11.66
C GLN A 13 -27.08 -15.76 -12.55
N ALA A 14 -27.48 -16.39 -13.66
CA ALA A 14 -26.56 -16.94 -14.64
C ALA A 14 -25.70 -15.85 -15.31
N GLU A 15 -26.29 -14.72 -15.67
CA GLU A 15 -25.54 -13.58 -16.21
C GLU A 15 -24.54 -13.01 -15.19
N ALA A 16 -24.91 -12.91 -13.92
CA ALA A 16 -24.02 -12.48 -12.85
C ALA A 16 -22.86 -13.45 -12.61
N ALA A 17 -23.14 -14.76 -12.57
CA ALA A 17 -22.13 -15.81 -12.44
C ALA A 17 -21.12 -15.73 -13.58
N LYS A 18 -21.61 -15.62 -14.82
CA LYS A 18 -20.78 -15.46 -16.01
C LYS A 18 -19.85 -14.24 -15.92
N ARG A 19 -20.37 -13.08 -15.51
CA ARG A 19 -19.56 -11.86 -15.39
C ARG A 19 -18.48 -12.00 -14.31
N LEU A 20 -18.79 -12.64 -13.19
CA LEU A 20 -17.82 -12.89 -12.12
C LEU A 20 -16.71 -13.82 -12.61
N LEU A 21 -17.06 -14.97 -13.20
CA LEU A 21 -16.09 -15.94 -13.73
C LEU A 21 -15.22 -15.35 -14.84
N ALA A 22 -15.80 -14.54 -15.72
CA ALA A 22 -15.05 -13.80 -16.74
C ALA A 22 -14.04 -12.82 -16.11
N GLY A 23 -14.40 -12.18 -14.99
CA GLY A 23 -13.49 -11.32 -14.23
C GLY A 23 -12.35 -12.10 -13.56
N LEU A 24 -12.63 -13.28 -12.99
CA LEU A 24 -11.61 -14.16 -12.42
C LEU A 24 -10.58 -14.60 -13.47
N LYS A 25 -11.03 -14.88 -14.71
CA LYS A 25 -10.16 -15.20 -15.85
C LYS A 25 -9.22 -14.05 -16.23
N GLU A 26 -9.68 -12.81 -16.21
CA GLU A 26 -8.85 -11.65 -16.54
C GLU A 26 -7.82 -11.33 -15.44
N SER A 27 -8.09 -11.71 -14.19
CA SER A 27 -7.14 -11.59 -13.07
C SER A 27 -6.01 -12.62 -13.04
N GLY A 28 -6.05 -13.65 -13.90
CA GLY A 28 -4.86 -14.43 -14.26
C GLY A 28 -4.75 -15.88 -13.77
N ASP A 29 -5.78 -16.46 -13.13
CA ASP A 29 -5.79 -17.87 -12.73
C ASP A 29 -7.09 -18.56 -13.18
N ALA A 30 -7.05 -19.16 -14.38
CA ALA A 30 -7.82 -20.31 -14.87
C ALA A 30 -7.95 -20.24 -16.40
N ASP A 31 -7.25 -21.13 -17.10
CA ASP A 31 -7.36 -21.32 -18.55
C ASP A 31 -8.60 -22.17 -18.93
N ASP A 32 -9.66 -22.11 -18.12
CA ASP A 32 -10.81 -23.00 -18.23
C ASP A 32 -11.93 -22.29 -19.00
N GLN A 33 -11.75 -22.26 -20.32
CA GLN A 33 -12.81 -21.97 -21.30
C GLN A 33 -14.11 -22.76 -20.98
N GLU A 34 -13.97 -23.96 -20.42
CA GLU A 34 -15.04 -24.88 -20.03
C GLU A 34 -15.93 -24.36 -18.88
N ILE A 35 -15.38 -23.62 -17.90
CA ILE A 35 -16.17 -23.09 -16.76
C ILE A 35 -17.09 -21.94 -17.19
N VAL A 36 -16.63 -21.11 -18.14
CA VAL A 36 -17.45 -20.02 -18.70
C VAL A 36 -18.54 -20.60 -19.61
N GLU A 37 -18.23 -21.66 -20.34
CA GLU A 37 -19.18 -22.36 -21.21
C GLU A 37 -20.24 -23.13 -20.39
N SER A 38 -19.87 -23.78 -19.28
CA SER A 38 -20.81 -24.42 -18.35
C SER A 38 -21.72 -23.43 -17.61
N ALA A 39 -21.21 -22.23 -17.28
CA ALA A 39 -22.03 -21.14 -16.76
C ALA A 39 -23.03 -20.59 -17.80
N ILE A 40 -22.70 -20.64 -19.10
CA ILE A 40 -23.62 -20.31 -20.20
C ILE A 40 -24.70 -21.39 -20.37
N GLU A 41 -24.36 -22.66 -20.15
CA GLU A 41 -25.30 -23.79 -20.17
C GLU A 41 -26.19 -23.87 -18.91
N GLY A 42 -25.94 -22.99 -17.92
CA GLY A 42 -26.73 -22.88 -16.69
C GLY A 42 -26.41 -23.96 -15.66
N GLU A 43 -25.29 -24.65 -15.83
CA GLU A 43 -24.83 -25.71 -14.93
C GLU A 43 -24.16 -25.14 -13.67
N THR A 44 -23.52 -23.97 -13.79
CA THR A 44 -22.85 -23.29 -12.66
C THR A 44 -23.74 -22.20 -12.05
N SER A 45 -23.99 -22.29 -10.76
CA SER A 45 -24.76 -21.31 -10.00
C SER A 45 -23.92 -20.10 -9.58
N LEU A 46 -24.57 -18.95 -9.34
CA LEU A 46 -23.91 -17.74 -8.83
C LEU A 46 -23.19 -17.98 -7.49
N LEU A 47 -23.71 -18.89 -6.65
CA LEU A 47 -23.09 -19.19 -5.36
C LEU A 47 -21.78 -19.96 -5.52
N GLU A 48 -21.71 -20.89 -6.47
CA GLU A 48 -20.47 -21.63 -6.79
C GLU A 48 -19.41 -20.68 -7.34
N ALA A 49 -19.78 -19.76 -8.24
CA ALA A 49 -18.86 -18.73 -8.74
C ALA A 49 -18.34 -17.79 -7.63
N ILE A 50 -19.18 -17.48 -6.63
CA ILE A 50 -18.77 -16.70 -5.46
C ILE A 50 -17.82 -17.51 -4.56
N ASP A 51 -18.08 -18.81 -4.37
CA ASP A 51 -17.22 -19.69 -3.57
C ASP A 51 -15.83 -19.84 -4.19
N GLU A 52 -15.76 -19.99 -5.51
CA GLU A 52 -14.51 -19.99 -6.27
C GLU A 52 -13.75 -18.66 -6.11
N ALA A 53 -14.44 -17.52 -6.24
CA ALA A 53 -13.85 -16.21 -6.02
C ALA A 53 -13.30 -16.06 -4.59
N LEU A 54 -14.01 -16.60 -3.58
CA LEU A 54 -13.54 -16.60 -2.19
C LEU A 54 -12.29 -17.46 -2.01
N ALA A 55 -12.22 -18.63 -2.65
CA ALA A 55 -11.05 -19.49 -2.63
C ALA A 55 -9.81 -18.81 -3.25
N GLN A 56 -9.98 -18.10 -4.38
CA GLN A 56 -8.89 -17.32 -4.99
C GLN A 56 -8.44 -16.15 -4.10
N ILE A 57 -9.37 -15.47 -3.41
CA ILE A 57 -9.03 -14.43 -2.43
C ILE A 57 -8.21 -15.03 -1.27
N ASP A 58 -8.57 -16.21 -0.79
CA ASP A 58 -7.83 -16.90 0.27
C ASP A 58 -6.40 -17.24 -0.16
N GLU A 59 -6.22 -17.76 -1.38
CA GLU A 59 -4.90 -18.01 -1.94
C GLU A 59 -4.07 -16.71 -2.03
N CYS A 60 -4.66 -15.63 -2.53
CA CYS A 60 -4.02 -14.32 -2.59
C CYS A 60 -3.58 -13.84 -1.19
N GLU A 61 -4.42 -13.98 -0.17
CA GLU A 61 -4.09 -13.57 1.20
C GLU A 61 -2.95 -14.39 1.80
N VAL A 62 -2.90 -15.69 1.52
CA VAL A 62 -1.79 -16.58 1.90
C VAL A 62 -0.49 -16.16 1.22
N LEU A 63 -0.53 -15.90 -0.10
CA LEU A 63 0.63 -15.42 -0.85
C LEU A 63 1.13 -14.07 -0.34
N VAL A 64 0.24 -13.11 -0.09
CA VAL A 64 0.59 -11.81 0.50
C VAL A 64 1.28 -11.97 1.85
N THR A 65 0.80 -12.88 2.69
CA THR A 65 1.43 -13.16 4.00
C THR A 65 2.83 -13.73 3.83
N GLY A 66 3.02 -14.70 2.92
CA GLY A 66 4.33 -15.27 2.62
C GLY A 66 5.30 -14.25 2.04
N LEU A 67 4.83 -13.39 1.14
CA LEU A 67 5.62 -12.32 0.53
C LEU A 67 6.10 -11.31 1.56
N LYS A 68 5.22 -10.84 2.46
CA LYS A 68 5.60 -9.91 3.55
C LYS A 68 6.71 -10.49 4.44
N ALA A 69 6.63 -11.78 4.79
CA ALA A 69 7.67 -12.43 5.57
C ALA A 69 9.02 -12.49 4.84
N LYS A 70 9.01 -12.70 3.50
CA LYS A 70 10.22 -12.68 2.68
C LYS A 70 10.80 -11.27 2.55
N GLU A 71 9.95 -10.27 2.35
CA GLU A 71 10.34 -8.86 2.28
C GLU A 71 11.03 -8.42 3.57
N GLU A 72 10.48 -8.77 4.73
CA GLU A 72 11.09 -8.50 6.04
C GLU A 72 12.47 -9.15 6.16
N ALA A 73 12.58 -10.44 5.81
CA ALA A 73 13.86 -11.15 5.83
C ALA A 73 14.90 -10.52 4.89
N PHE A 74 14.48 -10.04 3.71
CA PHE A 74 15.37 -9.32 2.79
C PHE A 74 15.74 -7.93 3.29
N ALA A 75 14.80 -7.22 3.92
CA ALA A 75 15.06 -5.92 4.53
C ALA A 75 16.11 -6.02 5.64
N ASP A 76 16.04 -7.06 6.48
CA ASP A 76 17.03 -7.27 7.54
C ASP A 76 18.40 -7.67 6.98
N ARG A 77 18.45 -8.54 5.96
CA ARG A 77 19.70 -8.84 5.26
C ARG A 77 20.31 -7.59 4.64
N ARG A 78 19.49 -6.73 4.02
CA ARG A 78 19.93 -5.45 3.45
C ARG A 78 20.57 -4.57 4.53
N LYS A 79 19.90 -4.38 5.68
CA LYS A 79 20.43 -3.59 6.81
C LYS A 79 21.79 -4.10 7.27
N VAL A 80 22.00 -5.42 7.37
CA VAL A 80 23.29 -6.00 7.78
C VAL A 80 24.40 -5.67 6.77
N ILE A 81 24.09 -5.74 5.46
CA ILE A 81 25.05 -5.41 4.40
C ILE A 81 25.36 -3.90 4.40
N GLU A 82 24.35 -3.04 4.55
CA GLU A 82 24.51 -1.59 4.70
C GLU A 82 25.40 -1.26 5.90
N GLN A 83 25.15 -1.85 7.06
CA GLN A 83 25.99 -1.68 8.26
C GLN A 83 27.42 -2.19 8.06
N ARG A 84 27.62 -3.26 7.27
CA ARG A 84 28.97 -3.73 6.91
C ARG A 84 29.67 -2.70 6.03
N ALA A 85 28.99 -2.12 5.04
CA ALA A 85 29.56 -1.08 4.20
C ALA A 85 29.94 0.17 5.01
N GLU A 86 29.08 0.61 5.93
CA GLU A 86 29.36 1.73 6.84
C GLU A 86 30.58 1.45 7.74
N ARG A 87 30.68 0.24 8.31
CA ARG A 87 31.87 -0.15 9.09
C ARG A 87 33.15 -0.09 8.27
N LEU A 88 33.12 -0.55 7.02
CA LEU A 88 34.27 -0.47 6.12
C LEU A 88 34.64 0.98 5.80
N ARG A 89 33.66 1.86 5.55
CA ARG A 89 33.89 3.30 5.37
C ARG A 89 34.56 3.91 6.60
N ALA A 90 34.06 3.61 7.80
CA ALA A 90 34.63 4.10 9.04
C ALA A 90 36.06 3.58 9.26
N SER A 91 36.37 2.32 8.90
CA SER A 91 37.74 1.79 8.96
C SER A 91 38.67 2.49 7.98
N ILE A 92 38.21 2.80 6.77
CA ILE A 92 38.99 3.57 5.79
C ILE A 92 39.26 4.99 6.31
N GLU A 93 38.24 5.66 6.85
CA GLU A 93 38.35 6.98 7.48
C GLU A 93 39.40 6.98 8.60
N GLN A 94 39.33 6.00 9.52
CA GLN A 94 40.31 5.85 10.60
C GLN A 94 41.73 5.62 10.05
N ALA A 95 41.89 4.80 9.02
CA ALA A 95 43.19 4.56 8.41
C ALA A 95 43.79 5.84 7.80
N LEU A 96 42.99 6.64 7.09
CA LEU A 96 43.40 7.94 6.53
C LEU A 96 43.82 8.94 7.63
N ILE A 97 43.09 8.96 8.76
CA ILE A 97 43.43 9.81 9.91
C ILE A 97 44.77 9.38 10.52
N ILE A 98 44.98 8.07 10.75
CA ILE A 98 46.21 7.54 11.35
C ILE A 98 47.43 7.79 10.46
N THR A 99 47.25 7.72 9.14
CA THR A 99 48.34 7.95 8.17
C THR A 99 48.50 9.42 7.75
N GLU A 100 47.70 10.32 8.34
CA GLU A 100 47.68 11.76 8.01
C GLU A 100 47.45 12.04 6.51
N GLN A 101 46.68 11.18 5.83
CA GLN A 101 46.36 11.31 4.42
C GLN A 101 44.98 11.96 4.23
N GLU A 102 44.95 13.19 3.75
CA GLU A 102 43.69 13.88 3.47
C GLU A 102 43.00 13.39 2.18
N LYS A 103 43.77 12.84 1.23
CA LYS A 103 43.27 12.39 -0.08
C LYS A 103 44.10 11.24 -0.63
N VAL A 104 43.42 10.21 -1.11
CA VAL A 104 44.00 9.03 -1.78
C VAL A 104 43.29 8.79 -3.10
N THR A 105 44.05 8.70 -4.18
CA THR A 105 43.53 8.41 -5.52
C THR A 105 43.91 6.97 -5.89
N LEU A 106 42.90 6.13 -6.11
CA LEU A 106 43.03 4.76 -6.60
C LEU A 106 42.48 4.68 -8.03
N PRO A 107 42.86 3.67 -8.82
CA PRO A 107 42.32 3.48 -10.18
C PRO A 107 40.79 3.38 -10.23
N THR A 108 40.17 2.89 -9.15
CA THR A 108 38.71 2.65 -9.07
C THR A 108 37.96 3.71 -8.27
N ALA A 109 38.64 4.57 -7.49
CA ALA A 109 37.99 5.55 -6.63
C ALA A 109 38.96 6.65 -6.17
N THR A 110 38.46 7.85 -5.94
CA THR A 110 39.18 8.90 -5.17
C THR A 110 38.51 9.05 -3.82
N ILE A 111 39.28 8.90 -2.75
CA ILE A 111 38.83 8.99 -1.36
C ILE A 111 39.45 10.23 -0.75
N TYR A 112 38.66 11.05 -0.06
CA TYR A 112 39.16 12.24 0.63
C TYR A 112 38.40 12.46 1.92
N LEU A 113 39.09 12.96 2.94
CA LEU A 113 38.48 13.38 4.20
C LEU A 113 37.86 14.76 4.00
N ALA A 114 36.54 14.85 4.15
CA ALA A 114 35.84 16.12 4.15
C ALA A 114 35.43 16.49 5.58
N LYS A 115 35.61 17.77 5.95
CA LYS A 115 35.02 18.28 7.19
C LYS A 115 33.50 18.21 7.03
N ARG A 116 32.83 17.40 7.87
CA ARG A 116 31.36 17.45 7.95
C ARG A 116 30.95 18.87 8.35
N LYS A 117 29.86 19.34 7.75
CA LYS A 117 29.22 20.58 8.21
C LYS A 117 28.87 20.41 9.69
N ALA A 118 29.16 21.42 10.49
CA ALA A 118 28.77 21.41 11.89
C ALA A 118 27.26 21.19 12.00
N ASN A 119 26.85 20.23 12.83
CA ASN A 119 25.45 20.04 13.13
C ASN A 119 25.06 20.96 14.29
N ILE A 120 23.82 21.42 14.32
CA ILE A 120 23.30 22.19 15.44
C ILE A 120 23.10 21.19 16.59
N VAL A 121 23.84 21.40 17.68
CA VAL A 121 23.62 20.71 18.95
C VAL A 121 22.83 21.66 19.82
N ILE A 122 21.63 21.25 20.23
CA ILE A 122 20.77 22.03 21.11
C ILE A 122 21.00 21.49 22.53
N ASP A 123 21.77 22.22 23.33
CA ASP A 123 22.02 21.85 24.73
C ASP A 123 20.79 22.15 25.61
N ASN A 124 20.16 23.29 25.39
CA ASN A 124 18.94 23.71 26.08
C ASN A 124 18.07 24.57 25.16
N GLU A 125 16.85 24.12 24.91
CA GLU A 125 15.87 24.84 24.08
C GLU A 125 15.42 26.16 24.73
N ALA A 126 15.38 26.26 26.06
CA ALA A 126 14.93 27.47 26.75
C ALA A 126 15.87 28.67 26.58
N ASP A 127 17.14 28.40 26.28
CA ASP A 127 18.15 29.44 26.06
C ASP A 127 18.18 29.92 24.60
N ILE A 128 17.45 29.25 23.69
CA ILE A 128 17.39 29.64 22.28
C ILE A 128 16.48 30.87 22.13
N PRO A 129 16.99 32.00 21.60
CA PRO A 129 16.20 33.21 21.41
C PRO A 129 14.96 32.98 20.54
N ALA A 130 13.87 33.68 20.85
CA ALA A 130 12.58 33.63 20.14
C ALA A 130 12.68 33.85 18.62
N THR A 131 13.78 34.45 18.13
CA THR A 131 14.05 34.65 16.70
C THR A 131 14.28 33.35 15.92
N PHE A 132 14.70 32.27 16.57
CA PHE A 132 14.90 30.95 15.94
C PHE A 132 13.68 30.05 16.08
N TRP A 133 12.70 30.45 16.89
CA TRP A 133 11.44 29.74 17.06
C TRP A 133 10.44 30.24 16.03
N THR A 134 10.17 29.42 15.03
CA THR A 134 9.04 29.65 14.13
C THR A 134 7.77 29.35 14.91
N ILE A 135 6.95 30.38 15.17
CA ILE A 135 5.59 30.17 15.66
C ILE A 135 4.91 29.29 14.59
N PRO A 136 4.38 28.10 14.95
CA PRO A 136 3.71 27.25 13.97
C PRO A 136 2.56 28.07 13.40
N LYS A 137 2.69 28.43 12.12
CA LYS A 137 1.60 28.99 11.33
C LYS A 137 0.59 27.86 11.28
N VAL A 138 -0.43 27.91 12.14
CA VAL A 138 -1.51 26.94 12.14
C VAL A 138 -2.23 27.16 10.81
N GLU A 139 -1.82 26.42 9.78
CA GLU A 139 -2.60 26.34 8.57
C GLU A 139 -4.01 25.90 8.97
N PRO A 140 -5.07 26.60 8.53
CA PRO A 140 -6.42 26.18 8.81
C PRO A 140 -6.61 24.78 8.20
N LYS A 141 -6.45 23.74 9.02
CA LYS A 141 -6.73 22.37 8.62
C LYS A 141 -8.23 22.25 8.50
N LEU A 142 -8.69 22.01 7.27
CA LEU A 142 -10.08 21.69 7.01
C LEU A 142 -10.47 20.47 7.84
N ASP A 143 -11.37 20.66 8.79
CA ASP A 143 -11.93 19.56 9.56
C ASP A 143 -12.94 18.82 8.67
N LYS A 144 -12.43 17.80 7.97
CA LYS A 144 -13.24 16.95 7.10
C LYS A 144 -14.34 16.21 7.85
N LYS A 145 -14.23 16.02 9.18
CA LYS A 145 -15.28 15.35 9.97
C LYS A 145 -16.43 16.31 10.20
N ALA A 146 -16.17 17.50 10.72
CA ALA A 146 -17.18 18.52 10.91
C ALA A 146 -17.85 18.91 9.57
N LEU A 147 -17.06 19.00 8.49
CA LEU A 147 -17.59 19.23 7.14
C LEU A 147 -18.52 18.10 6.67
N LYS A 148 -18.14 16.84 6.91
CA LYS A 148 -18.95 15.69 6.54
C LYS A 148 -20.25 15.64 7.36
N GLU A 149 -20.18 15.92 8.66
CA GLU A 149 -21.35 16.00 9.55
C GLU A 149 -22.33 17.10 9.13
N ALA A 150 -21.83 18.29 8.76
CA ALA A 150 -22.67 19.37 8.24
C ALA A 150 -23.35 19.02 6.91
N LEU A 151 -22.62 18.37 5.99
CA LEU A 151 -23.20 17.91 4.73
C LEU A 151 -24.19 16.74 4.92
N GLU A 152 -23.94 15.84 5.87
CA GLU A 152 -24.89 14.77 6.25
C GLU A 152 -26.15 15.35 6.90
N ALA A 153 -26.03 16.48 7.61
CA ALA A 153 -27.16 17.24 8.17
C ALA A 153 -27.92 18.09 7.13
N GLN A 154 -27.60 17.97 5.84
CA GLN A 154 -28.18 18.74 4.72
C GLN A 154 -27.91 20.25 4.80
N GLU A 155 -26.88 20.68 5.53
CA GLU A 155 -26.45 22.09 5.49
C GLU A 155 -25.70 22.36 4.18
N GLU A 156 -26.10 23.43 3.47
CA GLU A 156 -25.39 23.87 2.28
C GLU A 156 -24.03 24.47 2.69
N VAL A 157 -22.95 23.72 2.47
CA VAL A 157 -21.57 24.22 2.64
C VAL A 157 -20.99 24.57 1.27
N PRO A 158 -20.79 25.87 0.94
CA PRO A 158 -20.18 26.28 -0.32
C PRO A 158 -18.80 25.64 -0.50
N GLY A 159 -18.66 24.82 -1.56
CA GLY A 159 -17.39 24.18 -1.92
C GLY A 159 -17.24 22.71 -1.52
N ALA A 160 -18.27 22.07 -0.93
CA ALA A 160 -18.26 20.63 -0.65
C ALA A 160 -19.65 20.00 -0.92
N HIS A 161 -19.66 18.76 -1.42
CA HIS A 161 -20.88 17.97 -1.62
C HIS A 161 -20.59 16.51 -1.30
N LEU A 162 -21.62 15.75 -0.92
CA LEU A 162 -21.54 14.29 -0.81
C LEU A 162 -21.78 13.69 -2.21
N ASP A 163 -20.89 12.80 -2.64
CA ASP A 163 -21.11 11.98 -3.82
C ASP A 163 -22.09 10.84 -3.49
N ASN A 164 -22.77 10.31 -4.52
CA ASN A 164 -23.56 9.10 -4.44
C ASN A 164 -22.60 7.92 -4.27
N GLY A 165 -22.17 7.66 -3.03
CA GLY A 165 -21.12 6.72 -2.69
C GLY A 165 -21.18 5.39 -3.46
N SER A 166 -20.02 4.86 -3.82
CA SER A 166 -19.90 3.56 -4.47
C SER A 166 -20.28 2.43 -3.51
N ILE A 167 -20.91 1.38 -4.05
CA ILE A 167 -21.16 0.15 -3.29
C ILE A 167 -19.83 -0.59 -3.10
N SER A 168 -19.42 -0.79 -1.84
CA SER A 168 -18.25 -1.61 -1.47
C SER A 168 -18.70 -2.93 -0.86
N ILE A 169 -18.08 -4.05 -1.26
CA ILE A 169 -18.31 -5.35 -0.63
C ILE A 169 -17.56 -5.44 0.72
N ASN A 170 -18.23 -5.96 1.74
CA ASN A 170 -17.62 -6.30 3.03
C ASN A 170 -17.70 -7.82 3.22
N ILE A 171 -16.55 -8.50 3.22
CA ILE A 171 -16.44 -9.94 3.46
C ILE A 171 -15.99 -10.14 4.91
N ARG A 172 -16.81 -10.80 5.73
CA ARG A 172 -16.49 -11.11 7.14
C ARG A 172 -16.48 -12.62 7.33
N ARG A 173 -15.35 -13.16 7.78
CA ARG A 173 -15.15 -14.60 8.03
C ARG A 173 -15.41 -14.93 9.50
N LYS A 174 -15.75 -16.19 9.79
CA LYS A 174 -15.87 -16.72 11.16
C LYS A 174 -14.53 -17.22 11.66
#